data_AF-A0A6P0IGU1-F1
#
_entry.id   AF-A0A6P0IGU1-F1
#
_cell.length_a   1.000
_cell.length_b   1.000
_cell.length_c   1.000
_cell.angle_alpha   90.00
_cell.angle_beta   90.00
_cell.angle_gamma   90.00
#
_symmetry.space_group_name_H-M   'P 1'
#
loop_
_entity.id
_entity.type
_entity.pdbx_description
1 polymer ?
#
loop_
_entity_poly.entity_id
_entity_poly.type
_entity_poly.pdbx_seq_one_letter_code
_entity_poly.pdbx_strand_id
1 'polypeptide(L)' 'LLVHSEKSTSQIQAQLLQHHRILIRDCLSFPELSDRFFRVAVRTQADNQRLLTALDAILIS' A
#
# COMPACT_ATOMS: atom_id res chain seq x y z
N LEU A 1 -5.07 -7.15 5.57
CA LEU A 1 -6.15 -6.91 4.58
C LEU A 1 -5.53 -6.86 3.19
N LEU A 2 -6.15 -7.53 2.21
CA LEU A 2 -5.75 -7.48 0.80
C LEU A 2 -6.41 -6.25 0.15
N VAL A 3 -5.65 -5.51 -0.65
CA VAL A 3 -6.07 -4.26 -1.28
C VAL A 3 -5.73 -4.32 -2.76
N HIS A 4 -6.69 -3.95 -3.62
CA HIS A 4 -6.49 -3.76 -5.06
C HIS A 4 -6.21 -2.29 -5.39
N SER A 5 -5.38 -2.01 -6.40
CA SER A 5 -5.09 -0.67 -6.89
C SER A 5 -4.86 -0.65 -8.40
N GLU A 6 -5.29 0.44 -9.05
CA GLU A 6 -4.99 0.69 -10.47
C GLU A 6 -3.52 1.07 -10.72
N LYS A 7 -2.80 1.57 -9.69
CA LYS A 7 -1.35 1.87 -9.74
C LYS A 7 -0.54 0.62 -9.40
N SER A 8 0.74 0.58 -9.78
CA SER A 8 1.56 -0.62 -9.55
C SER A 8 1.90 -0.72 -8.06
N THR A 9 1.89 -1.93 -7.51
CA THR A 9 2.15 -2.13 -6.08
C THR A 9 3.58 -1.73 -5.75
N SER A 10 4.51 -2.05 -6.62
CA SER A 10 5.91 -1.61 -6.57
C SER A 10 6.05 -0.08 -6.45
N GLN A 11 5.29 0.69 -7.24
CA GLN A 11 5.30 2.16 -7.18
C GLN A 11 4.70 2.68 -5.86
N ILE A 12 3.56 2.13 -5.44
CA ILE A 12 2.89 2.51 -4.19
C ILE A 12 3.82 2.24 -3.00
N GLN A 13 4.44 1.06 -2.95
CA GLN A 13 5.35 0.67 -1.88
C GLN A 13 6.57 1.61 -1.82
N ALA A 14 7.16 1.95 -2.97
CA ALA A 14 8.28 2.87 -3.02
C ALA A 14 7.89 4.27 -2.49
N GLN A 15 6.76 4.82 -2.93
CA GLN A 15 6.30 6.15 -2.49
C GLN A 15 5.95 6.19 -1.01
N LEU A 16 5.22 5.19 -0.49
CA LEU A 16 4.91 5.07 0.94
C LEU A 16 6.18 4.96 1.79
N LEU A 17 7.17 4.18 1.33
CA LEU A 17 8.41 3.98 2.07
C LEU A 17 9.27 5.25 2.07
N GLN A 18 9.42 5.90 0.91
CA GLN A 18 10.28 7.07 0.74
C GLN A 18 9.71 8.32 1.43
N HIS A 19 8.41 8.60 1.24
CA HIS A 19 7.80 9.85 1.70
C HIS A 19 7.13 9.74 3.08
N HIS A 20 6.62 8.55 3.43
CA HIS A 20 5.81 8.38 4.64
C HIS A 20 6.41 7.41 5.66
N ARG A 21 7.52 6.72 5.33
CA ARG A 21 8.16 5.69 6.15
C ARG A 21 7.21 4.53 6.50
N ILE A 22 6.35 4.16 5.55
CA ILE A 22 5.39 3.07 5.69
C ILE A 22 5.79 1.95 4.73
N LEU A 23 5.93 0.73 5.26
CA LEU A 23 6.17 -0.46 4.45
C LEU A 23 4.87 -1.25 4.28
N ILE A 24 4.48 -1.45 3.03
CA ILE A 24 3.45 -2.42 2.64
C ILE A 24 4.10 -3.63 1.97
N ARG A 25 3.38 -4.75 1.86
CA ARG A 25 3.90 -5.97 1.23
C ARG A 25 3.17 -6.23 -0.08
N ASP A 26 3.91 -6.39 -1.16
CA ASP A 26 3.37 -6.89 -2.41
C ASP A 26 2.83 -8.32 -2.29
N CYS A 27 1.97 -8.70 -3.23
CA CYS A 27 1.42 -10.05 -3.33
C CYS A 27 1.96 -10.79 -4.56
N LEU A 28 3.12 -10.40 -5.10
CA LEU A 28 3.69 -10.98 -6.33
C LEU A 28 4.08 -12.46 -6.16
N SER A 29 4.22 -12.94 -4.92
CA SER A 29 4.42 -14.36 -4.63
C SER A 29 3.18 -15.23 -4.89
N PHE A 30 2.03 -14.63 -5.21
CA PHE A 30 0.78 -15.32 -5.54
C PHE A 30 0.49 -15.11 -7.03
N PRO A 31 0.68 -16.12 -7.91
CA PRO A 31 0.56 -15.96 -9.35
C PRO A 31 -0.82 -15.49 -9.83
N GLU A 32 -1.88 -15.80 -9.07
CA GLU A 32 -3.23 -15.34 -9.41
C GLU A 32 -3.45 -13.84 -9.12
N LEU A 33 -2.55 -13.23 -8.35
CA LEU A 33 -2.58 -11.82 -7.99
C LEU A 33 -1.55 -11.06 -8.82
N SER A 34 -2.02 -10.15 -9.66
CA SER A 34 -1.16 -9.25 -10.43
C SER A 34 -0.43 -8.24 -9.53
N ASP A 35 0.47 -7.42 -10.11
CA ASP A 35 1.12 -6.26 -9.45
C ASP A 35 0.13 -5.14 -9.03
N ARG A 36 -1.16 -5.43 -8.99
CA ARG A 36 -2.24 -4.56 -8.56
C ARG A 36 -2.74 -4.87 -7.15
N PHE A 37 -2.15 -5.88 -6.49
CA PHE A 37 -2.55 -6.29 -5.16
C PHE A 37 -1.42 -6.18 -4.14
N PHE A 38 -1.75 -5.64 -2.98
CA PHE A 38 -0.86 -5.58 -1.83
C PHE A 38 -1.60 -5.83 -0.53
N ARG A 39 -0.84 -6.12 0.53
CA ARG A 39 -1.40 -6.40 1.85
C ARG A 39 -0.90 -5.40 2.88
N VAL A 40 -1.84 -4.97 3.74
CA VAL A 40 -1.58 -4.11 4.90
C VAL A 40 -1.88 -4.84 6.19
N ALA A 41 -1.12 -4.54 7.24
CA ALA A 41 -1.39 -5.02 8.59
C ALA A 41 -2.50 -4.18 9.24
N VAL A 42 -3.37 -4.80 10.04
CA VAL A 42 -4.30 -4.06 10.90
C VAL A 42 -3.53 -3.61 12.13
N ARG A 43 -3.49 -2.30 12.38
CA ARG A 43 -2.74 -1.68 13.48
C ARG A 43 -3.66 -0.84 14.35
N THR A 44 -3.10 0.02 15.19
CA THR A 44 -3.86 0.99 15.99
C THR A 44 -4.67 1.92 15.07
N GLN A 45 -5.70 2.56 15.61
CA GLN A 45 -6.49 3.54 14.84
C GLN A 45 -5.62 4.67 14.30
N ALA A 46 -4.66 5.18 15.09
CA ALA A 46 -3.74 6.22 14.67
C ALA A 46 -2.82 5.77 13.53
N ASP A 47 -2.27 4.56 13.60
CA ASP A 47 -1.43 4.00 12.53
C ASP A 47 -2.23 3.79 11.24
N ASN A 48 -3.45 3.26 11.35
CA ASN A 48 -4.32 3.04 10.20
C ASN A 48 -4.72 4.38 9.57
N GLN A 49 -5.00 5.41 10.38
CA GLN A 49 -5.32 6.75 9.87
C GLN A 49 -4.12 7.37 9.13
N ARG A 50 -2.90 7.22 9.68
CA ARG A 50 -1.67 7.65 9.01
C ARG A 50 -1.48 6.94 7.67
N LEU A 51 -1.75 5.62 7.61
CA LEU A 51 -1.70 4.86 6.36
C LEU A 51 -2.71 5.39 5.34
N LEU A 52 -3.95 5.64 5.75
CA LEU A 52 -5.00 6.16 4.86
C LEU A 52 -4.61 7.54 4.31
N THR A 53 -4.14 8.46 5.15
CA THR A 53 -3.68 9.78 4.70
C THR A 53 -2.49 9.69 3.73
N ALA A 54 -1.55 8.78 3.97
CA ALA A 54 -0.42 8.57 3.06
C ALA A 54 -0.87 7.98 1.70
N LEU A 55 -1.80 7.03 1.71
CA LEU A 55 -2.38 6.47 0.48
C LEU A 55 -3.14 7.53 -0.32
N ASP A 56 -3.93 8.37 0.35
CA ASP A 56 -4.68 9.47 -0.26
C ASP A 56 -3.74 10.42 -1.02
N ALA A 57 -2.64 10.83 -0.38
CA ALA A 57 -1.65 11.73 -0.94
C ALA A 57 -0.97 11.22 -2.22
N ILE A 58 -0.85 9.90 -2.40
CA ILE A 58 -0.12 9.30 -3.53
C ILE A 58 -1.04 8.69 -4.61
N LEU A 59 -2.30 8.39 -4.27
CA LEU A 59 -3.25 7.78 -5.20
C LEU A 59 -4.14 8.82 -5.89
N ILE A 60 -4.46 9.93 -5.24
CA ILE A 60 -5.35 10.98 -5.77
C ILE A 60 -4.60 12.06 -6.57
N SER A 61 -3.26 12.05 -6.55
CA SER A 61 -2.41 12.87 -7.41
C SER A 61 -2.33 12.35 -8.85
#